data_AF-A0A4R8G8Q6-F1
#
_entry.id   AF-A0A4R8G8Q6-F1
#
_cell.length_a   1.000
_cell.length_b   1.000
_cell.length_c   1.000
_cell.angle_alpha   90.00
_cell.angle_beta   90.00
_cell.angle_gamma   90.00
#
_symmetry.space_group_name_H-M   'P 1'
#
loop_
_entity.id
_entity.type
_entity.pdbx_description
1 polymer ?
#
loop_
_entity_poly.entity_id
_entity_poly.type
_entity_poly.pdbx_seq_one_letter_code
_entity_poly.pdbx_strand_id
1 'polypeptide(L)'
;MKLKFTSFLLISILLLASISAAALELDDFDKNLLVRVFKDVNDDDLEYMARLGLDSKDISLILYYYSNSDKRLDRDELDRLVRNRERISEFHRYYGLPQIIFDDDLVRFRHPKRDRHFPPLDTKKYDKKYEFKGGTEIIKVRGNNYDYKYNNKRTGVEEKIEIKNQKYEYYYKDRNMIEMLDVHHANNKYSYYYKNLNTGRTIKKSGRGREANKYNVYEELKEKYNKMEDDDDWDDDHDDWDDDDKYDDDDWDEDENDDNSDNDDNNDINVKLDLEIDLSDLFN
;
A
#
# COMPACT_ATOMS: atom_id res chain seq x y z
N MET A 1 -43.34 41.79 7.86
CA MET A 1 -42.95 40.37 8.00
C MET A 1 -42.43 39.81 6.66
N LYS A 2 -41.44 40.47 6.03
CA LYS A 2 -40.93 40.12 4.68
C LYS A 2 -39.39 40.19 4.54
N LEU A 3 -38.65 40.33 5.63
CA LEU A 3 -37.17 40.47 5.60
C LEU A 3 -36.41 39.21 6.05
N LYS A 4 -37.09 38.11 6.41
CA LYS A 4 -36.42 36.88 6.90
C LYS A 4 -36.27 35.79 5.83
N PHE A 5 -36.88 35.95 4.65
CA PHE A 5 -36.87 34.90 3.62
C PHE A 5 -35.72 35.03 2.61
N THR A 6 -35.14 36.22 2.44
CA THR A 6 -34.04 36.46 1.48
C THR A 6 -32.67 36.08 2.04
N SER A 7 -32.49 36.04 3.36
CA SER A 7 -31.21 35.66 3.98
C SER A 7 -30.96 34.14 3.97
N PHE A 8 -32.00 33.32 3.92
CA PHE A 8 -31.85 31.85 3.85
C PHE A 8 -31.50 31.36 2.43
N LEU A 9 -31.94 32.08 1.40
CA LEU A 9 -31.63 31.73 0.01
C LEU A 9 -30.15 32.00 -0.33
N LEU A 10 -29.55 33.06 0.25
CA LEU A 10 -28.14 33.42 0.02
C LEU A 10 -27.15 32.51 0.77
N ILE A 11 -27.54 31.93 1.90
CA ILE A 11 -26.72 30.95 2.63
C ILE A 11 -26.79 29.56 1.97
N SER A 12 -27.91 29.22 1.33
CA SER A 12 -28.03 27.95 0.60
C SER A 12 -27.27 27.94 -0.73
N ILE A 13 -27.02 29.12 -1.33
CA ILE A 13 -26.22 29.24 -2.56
C ILE A 13 -24.71 29.23 -2.27
N LEU A 14 -24.27 29.58 -1.05
CA LEU A 14 -22.85 29.49 -0.66
C LEU A 14 -22.40 28.09 -0.25
N LEU A 15 -23.32 27.16 0.03
CA LEU A 15 -23.03 25.74 0.30
C LEU A 15 -23.01 24.87 -0.97
N LEU A 16 -23.35 25.45 -2.12
CA LEU A 16 -23.28 24.83 -3.44
C LEU A 16 -22.15 25.43 -4.30
N ALA A 17 -21.21 26.13 -3.67
CA ALA A 17 -19.91 26.42 -4.26
C ALA A 17 -19.12 25.10 -4.36
N SER A 18 -19.48 24.32 -5.38
CA SER A 18 -18.53 23.63 -6.26
C SER A 18 -17.35 22.97 -5.54
N ILE A 19 -17.59 21.76 -5.01
CA ILE A 19 -16.59 20.71 -5.17
C ILE A 19 -16.63 20.35 -6.66
N SER A 20 -16.07 21.23 -7.49
CA SER A 20 -15.49 20.80 -8.75
C SER A 20 -14.24 20.06 -8.35
N ALA A 21 -14.40 18.80 -7.93
CA ALA A 21 -13.29 17.87 -7.97
C ALA A 21 -12.98 17.74 -9.47
N ALA A 22 -12.04 18.55 -9.96
CA ALA A 22 -11.27 18.09 -11.10
C ALA A 22 -10.76 16.72 -10.67
N ALA A 23 -11.16 15.68 -11.40
CA ALA A 23 -10.61 14.36 -11.17
C ALA A 23 -9.09 14.52 -11.19
N LEU A 24 -8.44 14.15 -10.09
CA LEU A 24 -6.99 14.08 -10.09
C LEU A 24 -6.66 13.01 -11.12
N GLU A 25 -5.98 13.40 -12.19
CA GLU A 25 -5.44 12.46 -13.15
C GLU A 25 -4.04 12.10 -12.66
N LEU A 26 -3.79 10.81 -12.48
CA LEU A 26 -2.44 10.30 -12.21
C LEU A 26 -1.67 10.38 -13.52
N ASP A 27 -0.44 10.88 -13.47
CA ASP A 27 0.44 10.81 -14.64
C ASP A 27 0.84 9.36 -14.96
N ASP A 28 1.25 9.13 -16.19
CA ASP A 28 1.58 7.79 -16.68
C ASP A 28 2.74 7.15 -15.90
N PHE A 29 3.68 7.97 -15.44
CA PHE A 29 4.79 7.51 -14.60
C PHE A 29 4.27 6.93 -13.29
N ASP A 30 3.40 7.65 -12.58
CA ASP A 30 2.82 7.24 -11.31
C ASP A 30 1.94 5.99 -11.47
N LYS A 31 1.18 5.87 -12.57
CA LYS A 31 0.41 4.66 -12.87
C LYS A 31 1.34 3.45 -13.05
N ASN A 32 2.34 3.57 -13.92
CA ASN A 32 3.31 2.51 -14.20
C ASN A 32 4.08 2.10 -12.94
N LEU A 33 4.53 3.08 -12.15
CA LEU A 33 5.17 2.87 -10.85
C LEU A 33 4.32 1.98 -9.95
N LEU A 34 3.05 2.36 -9.76
CA LEU A 34 2.18 1.69 -8.80
C LEU A 34 1.74 0.30 -9.28
N VAL A 35 1.42 0.12 -10.56
CA VAL A 35 1.08 -1.19 -11.13
C VAL A 35 2.27 -2.15 -11.06
N ARG A 36 3.48 -1.66 -11.39
CA ARG A 36 4.68 -2.49 -11.37
C ARG A 36 5.06 -2.91 -9.95
N VAL A 37 4.98 -2.00 -8.98
CA VAL A 37 5.33 -2.28 -7.59
C VAL A 37 4.24 -3.09 -6.87
N PHE A 38 2.97 -2.79 -7.12
CA PHE A 38 1.82 -3.48 -6.53
C PHE A 38 1.10 -4.28 -7.60
N LYS A 39 1.62 -5.46 -7.93
CA LYS A 39 1.15 -6.32 -9.04
C LYS A 39 -0.34 -6.68 -9.02
N ASP A 40 -0.98 -6.59 -7.86
CA ASP A 40 -2.42 -6.85 -7.71
C ASP A 40 -3.31 -5.63 -8.06
N VAL A 41 -2.70 -4.49 -8.39
CA VAL A 41 -3.35 -3.24 -8.73
C VAL A 41 -3.22 -3.01 -10.24
N ASN A 42 -4.33 -2.64 -10.89
CA ASN A 42 -4.37 -2.26 -12.30
C ASN A 42 -4.74 -0.78 -12.47
N ASP A 43 -4.69 -0.30 -13.71
CA ASP A 43 -5.00 1.10 -14.05
C ASP A 43 -6.43 1.51 -13.65
N ASP A 44 -7.43 0.63 -13.82
CA ASP A 44 -8.83 0.94 -13.45
C ASP A 44 -8.97 1.19 -11.95
N ASP A 45 -8.26 0.42 -11.12
CA ASP A 45 -8.24 0.59 -9.67
C ASP A 45 -7.59 1.94 -9.29
N LEU A 46 -6.47 2.29 -9.93
CA LEU A 46 -5.77 3.55 -9.71
C LEU A 46 -6.61 4.75 -10.14
N GLU A 47 -7.25 4.68 -11.30
CA GLU A 47 -8.16 5.71 -11.79
C GLU A 47 -9.36 5.88 -10.86
N TYR A 48 -9.92 4.78 -10.35
CA TYR A 48 -11.00 4.85 -9.37
C TYR A 48 -10.54 5.57 -8.09
N MET A 49 -9.37 5.24 -7.56
CA MET A 49 -8.79 5.93 -6.40
C MET A 49 -8.55 7.42 -6.67
N ALA A 50 -8.06 7.76 -7.87
CA ALA A 50 -7.77 9.13 -8.27
C ALA A 50 -9.04 9.98 -8.46
N ARG A 51 -10.12 9.38 -9.01
CA ARG A 51 -11.46 10.00 -9.10
C ARG A 51 -12.06 10.30 -7.72
N LEU A 52 -11.69 9.55 -6.69
CA LEU A 52 -12.04 9.84 -5.29
C LEU A 52 -11.19 10.96 -4.67
N GLY A 53 -10.26 11.53 -5.42
CA GLY A 53 -9.43 12.67 -5.02
C GLY A 53 -8.18 12.28 -4.23
N LEU A 54 -7.68 11.05 -4.40
CA LEU A 54 -6.41 10.60 -3.83
C LEU A 54 -5.28 10.86 -4.84
N ASP A 55 -4.21 11.52 -4.39
CA ASP A 55 -3.01 11.68 -5.20
C ASP A 55 -2.12 10.40 -5.16
N SER A 56 -1.11 10.31 -6.01
CA SER A 56 -0.20 9.15 -6.07
C SER A 56 0.49 8.85 -4.73
N LYS A 57 0.71 9.87 -3.90
CA LYS A 57 1.33 9.72 -2.58
C LYS A 57 0.34 9.13 -1.57
N ASP A 58 -0.91 9.59 -1.61
CA ASP A 58 -2.01 9.04 -0.80
C ASP A 58 -2.22 7.57 -1.15
N ILE A 59 -2.30 7.26 -2.46
CA ILE A 59 -2.46 5.88 -2.96
C ILE A 59 -1.27 5.02 -2.51
N SER A 60 -0.04 5.49 -2.71
CA SER A 60 1.19 4.80 -2.26
C SER A 60 1.13 4.39 -0.79
N LEU A 61 0.74 5.33 0.09
CA LEU A 61 0.66 5.06 1.52
C LEU A 61 -0.45 4.06 1.86
N ILE A 62 -1.59 4.15 1.19
CA ILE A 62 -2.69 3.20 1.35
C ILE A 62 -2.23 1.81 0.93
N LEU A 63 -1.72 1.64 -0.29
CA LEU A 63 -1.27 0.34 -0.81
C LEU A 63 -0.16 -0.26 0.08
N TYR A 64 0.77 0.57 0.55
CA TYR A 64 1.79 0.15 1.52
C TYR A 64 1.18 -0.42 2.81
N TYR A 65 0.18 0.25 3.40
CA TYR A 65 -0.47 -0.27 4.60
C TYR A 65 -1.23 -1.57 4.38
N TYR A 66 -1.94 -1.69 3.26
CA TYR A 66 -2.69 -2.90 2.95
C TYR A 66 -1.77 -4.08 2.65
N SER A 67 -0.67 -3.86 1.91
CA SER A 67 0.32 -4.90 1.60
C SER A 67 1.00 -5.53 2.83
N ASN A 68 1.00 -4.85 3.97
CA ASN A 68 1.69 -5.29 5.19
C ASN A 68 0.77 -5.69 6.34
N SER A 69 -0.55 -5.56 6.17
CA SER A 69 -1.48 -5.71 7.29
C SER A 69 -2.26 -7.02 7.30
N ASP A 70 -2.19 -7.80 6.22
CA ASP A 70 -3.13 -8.89 5.89
C ASP A 70 -4.57 -8.44 5.62
N LYS A 71 -4.82 -7.13 5.57
CA LYS A 71 -6.16 -6.58 5.33
C LYS A 71 -6.45 -6.49 3.84
N ARG A 72 -7.73 -6.68 3.48
CA ARG A 72 -8.24 -6.46 2.12
C ARG A 72 -8.75 -5.03 1.96
N LEU A 73 -8.43 -4.39 0.84
CA LEU A 73 -8.94 -3.05 0.51
C LEU A 73 -10.19 -3.18 -0.36
N ASP A 74 -11.34 -2.90 0.24
CA ASP A 74 -12.62 -2.80 -0.46
C ASP A 74 -13.07 -1.34 -0.62
N ARG A 75 -14.13 -1.11 -1.41
CA ARG A 75 -14.71 0.22 -1.64
C ARG A 75 -15.13 0.92 -0.34
N ASP A 76 -15.72 0.19 0.62
CA ASP A 76 -16.22 0.79 1.87
C ASP A 76 -15.05 1.29 2.75
N GLU A 77 -13.95 0.55 2.78
CA GLU A 77 -12.73 0.93 3.47
C GLU A 77 -12.03 2.09 2.75
N LEU A 78 -11.98 2.09 1.41
CA LEU A 78 -11.44 3.21 0.65
C LEU A 78 -12.24 4.50 0.91
N ASP A 79 -13.56 4.44 0.88
CA ASP A 79 -14.44 5.57 1.18
C ASP A 79 -14.23 6.13 2.59
N ARG A 80 -13.91 5.27 3.56
CA ARG A 80 -13.56 5.70 4.93
C ARG A 80 -12.21 6.41 4.94
N LEU A 81 -11.24 5.96 4.16
CA LEU A 81 -9.92 6.58 4.05
C LEU A 81 -10.00 7.95 3.37
N VAL A 82 -10.74 8.05 2.27
CA VAL A 82 -10.97 9.31 1.53
C VAL A 82 -11.60 10.37 2.45
N ARG A 83 -12.61 9.99 3.25
CA ARG A 83 -13.23 10.88 4.25
C ARG A 83 -12.26 11.37 5.33
N ASN A 84 -11.14 10.69 5.51
CA ASN A 84 -10.12 11.00 6.51
C ASN A 84 -8.73 11.21 5.87
N ARG A 85 -8.67 11.63 4.60
CA ARG A 85 -7.43 11.64 3.81
C ARG A 85 -6.25 12.35 4.48
N GLU A 86 -6.52 13.48 5.14
CA GLU A 86 -5.51 14.30 5.83
C GLU A 86 -4.84 13.58 7.01
N ARG A 87 -5.44 12.48 7.48
CA ARG A 87 -5.02 11.70 8.64
C ARG A 87 -4.61 10.27 8.29
N ILE A 88 -4.47 9.93 6.99
CA ILE A 88 -4.13 8.56 6.58
C ILE A 88 -2.85 8.08 7.28
N SER A 89 -1.82 8.92 7.39
CA SER A 89 -0.57 8.59 8.11
C SER A 89 -0.79 8.19 9.57
N GLU A 90 -1.80 8.73 10.24
CA GLU A 90 -2.14 8.37 11.63
C GLU A 90 -2.73 6.96 11.74
N PHE A 91 -3.16 6.35 10.64
CA PHE A 91 -3.88 5.08 10.67
C PHE A 91 -3.00 3.83 10.73
N HIS A 92 -1.66 3.96 10.70
CA HIS A 92 -0.72 2.82 10.79
C HIS A 92 -1.10 1.80 11.88
N ARG A 93 -1.58 2.27 13.04
CA ARG A 93 -2.02 1.42 14.17
C ARG A 93 -3.23 0.52 13.86
N TYR A 94 -4.15 0.97 13.00
CA TYR A 94 -5.30 0.16 12.57
C TYR A 94 -4.89 -0.96 11.63
N TYR A 95 -3.69 -0.87 11.07
CA TYR A 95 -3.05 -1.89 10.23
C TYR A 95 -2.04 -2.74 11.03
N GLY A 96 -1.82 -2.45 12.32
CA GLY A 96 -0.82 -3.14 13.14
C GLY A 96 0.62 -2.78 12.77
N LEU A 97 0.84 -1.64 12.10
CA LEU A 97 2.12 -1.23 11.54
C LEU A 97 2.83 -0.18 12.41
N PRO A 98 4.18 -0.13 12.37
CA PRO A 98 4.92 0.97 12.97
C PRO A 98 4.71 2.26 12.16
N GLN A 99 4.85 3.42 12.80
CA GLN A 99 4.86 4.72 12.11
C GLN A 99 6.25 5.05 11.53
N ILE A 100 7.00 4.02 11.08
CA ILE A 100 8.32 4.21 10.46
C ILE A 100 8.47 3.34 9.22
N ILE A 101 9.34 3.79 8.32
CA ILE A 101 10.02 2.97 7.32
C ILE A 101 11.50 2.84 7.72
N PHE A 102 12.23 1.87 7.17
CA PHE A 102 13.67 1.80 7.40
C PHE A 102 14.38 2.92 6.62
N ASP A 103 15.62 3.23 7.03
CA ASP A 103 16.44 4.22 6.32
C ASP A 103 16.72 3.79 4.87
N ASP A 104 16.82 2.48 4.63
CA ASP A 104 17.22 1.84 3.38
C ASP A 104 16.07 1.14 2.63
N ASP A 105 14.88 1.06 3.23
CA ASP A 105 13.80 0.22 2.70
C ASP A 105 12.43 0.53 3.36
N LEU A 106 11.34 0.13 2.71
CA LEU A 106 10.03 0.00 3.35
C LEU A 106 10.05 -1.18 4.34
N VAL A 107 9.30 -1.05 5.44
CA VAL A 107 9.10 -2.20 6.33
C VAL A 107 8.27 -3.23 5.60
N ARG A 108 8.76 -4.46 5.57
CA ARG A 108 8.02 -5.58 5.01
C ARG A 108 8.05 -6.80 5.90
N PHE A 109 6.87 -7.23 6.35
CA PHE A 109 6.75 -8.45 7.11
C PHE A 109 6.77 -9.68 6.20
N ARG A 110 7.38 -10.76 6.68
CA ARG A 110 7.64 -11.99 5.93
C ARG A 110 6.78 -13.16 6.38
N HIS A 111 5.93 -12.97 7.39
CA HIS A 111 5.01 -13.99 7.82
C HIS A 111 4.02 -14.35 6.69
N PRO A 112 3.57 -15.61 6.63
CA PRO A 112 2.45 -15.98 5.78
C PRO A 112 1.21 -15.13 6.08
N LYS A 113 0.48 -14.77 5.02
CA LYS A 113 -0.78 -14.06 5.13
C LYS A 113 -1.79 -14.83 5.97
N ARG A 114 -2.61 -14.11 6.74
CA ARG A 114 -3.74 -14.67 7.49
C ARG A 114 -4.90 -13.70 7.60
N ASP A 115 -6.13 -14.22 7.54
CA ASP A 115 -7.32 -13.45 7.89
C ASP A 115 -7.26 -12.96 9.35
N ARG A 116 -6.97 -11.66 9.50
CA ARG A 116 -6.90 -10.98 10.79
C ARG A 116 -8.19 -10.18 11.02
N HIS A 117 -8.65 -10.13 12.26
CA HIS A 117 -9.70 -9.20 12.64
C HIS A 117 -9.10 -7.81 12.90
N PHE A 118 -9.82 -6.75 12.52
CA PHE A 118 -9.38 -5.37 12.74
C PHE A 118 -10.39 -4.56 13.53
N PRO A 119 -9.93 -3.61 14.36
CA PRO A 119 -10.81 -2.60 14.91
C PRO A 119 -11.32 -1.68 13.79
N PRO A 120 -12.55 -1.14 13.89
CA PRO A 120 -13.01 -0.09 12.99
C PRO A 120 -12.06 1.12 13.01
N LEU A 121 -11.88 1.75 11.85
CA LEU A 121 -11.08 2.98 11.71
C LEU A 121 -11.55 4.07 12.69
N ASP A 122 -10.58 4.85 13.19
CA ASP A 122 -10.76 5.95 14.14
C ASP A 122 -11.44 5.59 15.49
N THR A 123 -11.57 4.30 15.83
CA THR A 123 -12.08 3.94 17.16
C THR A 123 -11.07 4.26 18.26
N LYS A 124 -11.54 4.94 19.32
CA LYS A 124 -10.73 5.26 20.52
C LYS A 124 -10.69 4.11 21.52
N LYS A 125 -11.67 3.22 21.49
CA LYS A 125 -11.78 2.08 22.41
C LYS A 125 -12.39 0.88 21.69
N TYR A 126 -11.65 -0.20 21.65
CA TYR A 126 -12.09 -1.47 21.10
C TYR A 126 -11.52 -2.60 21.94
N ASP A 127 -12.33 -3.61 22.24
CA ASP A 127 -11.89 -4.80 22.96
C ASP A 127 -12.70 -5.98 22.43
N LYS A 128 -12.01 -6.87 21.73
CA LYS A 128 -12.60 -8.09 21.22
C LYS A 128 -11.67 -9.25 21.46
N LYS A 129 -12.29 -10.38 21.82
CA LYS A 129 -11.66 -11.68 21.92
C LYS A 129 -12.46 -12.63 21.05
N TYR A 130 -11.76 -13.32 20.17
CA TYR A 130 -12.29 -14.36 19.31
C TYR A 130 -11.68 -15.69 19.73
N GLU A 131 -12.53 -16.70 19.88
CA GLU A 131 -12.11 -18.06 20.15
C GLU A 131 -12.45 -18.92 18.93
N PHE A 132 -11.51 -19.76 18.54
CA PHE A 132 -11.68 -20.66 17.41
C PHE A 132 -10.98 -21.99 17.72
N LYS A 133 -11.16 -22.97 16.84
CA LYS A 133 -10.62 -24.32 17.05
C LYS A 133 -9.09 -24.29 17.17
N GLY A 134 -8.60 -24.46 18.39
CA GLY A 134 -7.17 -24.55 18.71
C GLY A 134 -6.49 -23.22 19.03
N GLY A 135 -7.22 -22.11 19.14
CA GLY A 135 -6.61 -20.81 19.37
C GLY A 135 -7.53 -19.67 19.75
N THR A 136 -6.91 -18.52 19.93
CA THR A 136 -7.56 -17.27 20.33
C THR A 136 -6.92 -16.09 19.63
N GLU A 137 -7.73 -15.07 19.34
CA GLU A 137 -7.30 -13.76 18.86
C GLU A 137 -7.86 -12.68 19.78
N ILE A 138 -7.03 -11.72 20.16
CA ILE A 138 -7.39 -10.63 21.07
C ILE A 138 -6.91 -9.32 20.47
N ILE A 139 -7.83 -8.35 20.40
CA ILE A 139 -7.56 -6.99 19.90
C ILE A 139 -8.00 -6.00 20.95
N LYS A 140 -7.10 -5.11 21.35
CA LYS A 140 -7.39 -4.03 22.30
C LYS A 140 -6.88 -2.70 21.77
N VAL A 141 -7.77 -1.73 21.68
CA VAL A 141 -7.46 -0.33 21.38
C VAL A 141 -7.84 0.53 22.57
N ARG A 142 -6.92 1.40 23.01
CA ARG A 142 -7.14 2.38 24.09
C ARG A 142 -6.41 3.68 23.73
N GLY A 143 -7.13 4.64 23.16
CA GLY A 143 -6.52 5.87 22.63
C GLY A 143 -5.49 5.54 21.56
N ASN A 144 -4.24 5.94 21.78
CA ASN A 144 -3.13 5.69 20.85
C ASN A 144 -2.46 4.32 21.06
N ASN A 145 -2.92 3.52 22.02
CA ASN A 145 -2.37 2.19 22.27
C ASN A 145 -3.15 1.13 21.49
N TYR A 146 -2.41 0.20 20.89
CA TYR A 146 -2.94 -0.96 20.19
C TYR A 146 -2.20 -2.22 20.67
N ASP A 147 -2.95 -3.22 21.12
CA ASP A 147 -2.42 -4.53 21.47
C ASP A 147 -3.15 -5.60 20.66
N TYR A 148 -2.37 -6.41 19.97
CA TYR A 148 -2.81 -7.58 19.23
C TYR A 148 -2.15 -8.83 19.79
N LYS A 149 -2.91 -9.90 19.98
CA LYS A 149 -2.38 -11.22 20.33
C LYS A 149 -3.13 -12.29 19.58
N TYR A 150 -2.40 -13.16 18.92
CA TYR A 150 -2.93 -14.36 18.29
C TYR A 150 -2.11 -15.57 18.73
N ASN A 151 -2.80 -16.64 19.06
CA ASN A 151 -2.19 -17.92 19.35
C ASN A 151 -3.05 -19.02 18.76
N ASN A 152 -2.44 -19.90 17.98
CA ASN A 152 -3.07 -21.12 17.48
C ASN A 152 -2.15 -22.32 17.73
N LYS A 153 -2.50 -23.12 18.73
CA LYS A 153 -1.73 -24.30 19.14
C LYS A 153 -1.68 -25.38 18.05
N ARG A 154 -2.71 -25.46 17.20
CA ARG A 154 -2.78 -26.49 16.14
C ARG A 154 -1.76 -26.19 15.05
N THR A 155 -1.67 -24.93 14.61
CA THR A 155 -0.68 -24.52 13.60
C THR A 155 0.69 -24.23 14.23
N GLY A 156 0.74 -23.94 15.54
CA GLY A 156 1.94 -23.49 16.23
C GLY A 156 2.25 -22.01 16.00
N VAL A 157 1.26 -21.24 15.51
CA VAL A 157 1.41 -19.82 15.21
C VAL A 157 1.19 -19.01 16.48
N GLU A 158 2.12 -18.10 16.73
CA GLU A 158 2.05 -17.08 17.77
C GLU A 158 2.39 -15.73 17.15
N GLU A 159 1.55 -14.74 17.39
CA GLU A 159 1.75 -13.39 16.88
C GLU A 159 1.35 -12.37 17.94
N LYS A 160 2.16 -11.31 18.07
CA LYS A 160 1.93 -10.21 18.99
C LYS A 160 2.31 -8.90 18.30
N ILE A 161 1.42 -7.91 18.37
CA ILE A 161 1.75 -6.51 18.06
C ILE A 161 1.43 -5.68 19.30
N GLU A 162 2.34 -4.81 19.68
CA GLU A 162 2.14 -3.82 20.75
C GLU A 162 2.60 -2.46 20.25
N ILE A 163 1.67 -1.51 20.18
CA ILE A 163 1.92 -0.13 19.76
C ILE A 163 1.56 0.77 20.92
N LYS A 164 2.52 1.58 21.34
CA LYS A 164 2.41 2.61 22.38
C LYS A 164 3.06 3.88 21.86
N ASN A 165 2.78 5.01 22.50
CA ASN A 165 3.33 6.32 22.10
C ASN A 165 4.86 6.35 21.85
N GLN A 166 5.64 5.50 22.52
CA GLN A 166 7.12 5.51 22.45
C GLN A 166 7.70 4.19 21.96
N LYS A 167 6.86 3.25 21.52
CA LYS A 167 7.28 1.87 21.29
C LYS A 167 6.37 1.16 20.30
N TYR A 168 6.98 0.44 19.38
CA TYR A 168 6.36 -0.62 18.61
C TYR A 168 7.11 -1.93 18.88
N GLU A 169 6.36 -3.01 19.12
CA GLU A 169 6.88 -4.37 19.12
C GLU A 169 6.02 -5.24 18.23
N TYR A 170 6.70 -6.00 17.39
CA TYR A 170 6.14 -7.08 16.62
C TYR A 170 6.89 -8.36 16.91
N TYR A 171 6.15 -9.44 17.06
CA TYR A 171 6.67 -10.79 17.17
C TYR A 171 5.75 -11.73 16.41
N TYR A 172 6.34 -12.56 15.58
CA TYR A 172 5.69 -13.68 14.94
C TYR A 172 6.56 -14.91 15.01
N LYS A 173 5.91 -16.05 15.20
CA LYS A 173 6.53 -17.36 15.12
C LYS A 173 5.53 -18.36 14.60
N ASP A 174 5.99 -19.24 13.73
CA ASP A 174 5.31 -20.48 13.40
C ASP A 174 6.32 -21.64 13.45
N ARG A 175 6.02 -22.74 12.75
CA ARG A 175 6.91 -23.90 12.65
C ARG A 175 8.11 -23.67 11.73
N ASN A 176 8.01 -22.70 10.82
CA ASN A 176 8.92 -22.49 9.72
C ASN A 176 9.76 -21.22 9.88
N MET A 177 9.34 -20.27 10.72
CA MET A 177 10.01 -19.00 10.85
C MET A 177 9.77 -18.30 12.19
N ILE A 178 10.64 -17.33 12.46
CA ILE A 178 10.54 -16.35 13.55
C ILE A 178 10.80 -14.97 12.93
N GLU A 179 9.97 -14.00 13.27
CA GLU A 179 10.12 -12.61 12.84
C GLU A 179 9.84 -11.65 14.00
N MET A 180 10.65 -10.60 14.11
CA MET A 180 10.58 -9.63 15.19
C MET A 180 10.92 -8.23 14.67
N LEU A 181 10.19 -7.23 15.14
CA LEU A 181 10.52 -5.82 14.90
C LEU A 181 10.28 -5.01 16.18
N ASP A 182 11.34 -4.39 16.67
CA ASP A 182 11.29 -3.44 17.78
C ASP A 182 11.57 -2.03 17.26
N VAL A 183 10.73 -1.05 17.63
CA VAL A 183 10.94 0.36 17.29
C VAL A 183 10.79 1.25 18.52
N HIS A 184 11.74 2.15 18.69
CA HIS A 184 11.69 3.23 19.68
C HIS A 184 11.32 4.56 19.01
N HIS A 185 10.05 4.95 19.08
CA HIS A 185 9.56 6.16 18.39
C HIS A 185 10.21 7.46 18.87
N ALA A 186 10.79 7.50 20.08
CA ALA A 186 11.52 8.67 20.58
C ALA A 186 12.70 9.10 19.70
N ASN A 187 13.34 8.13 19.04
CA ASN A 187 14.57 8.34 18.27
C ASN A 187 14.58 7.55 16.95
N ASN A 188 13.41 7.04 16.56
CA ASN A 188 13.15 6.14 15.44
C ASN A 188 14.14 4.99 15.31
N LYS A 189 14.80 4.55 16.38
CA LYS A 189 15.68 3.38 16.30
C LYS A 189 14.87 2.13 16.13
N TYR A 190 15.32 1.24 15.25
CA TYR A 190 14.69 -0.05 15.05
C TYR A 190 15.69 -1.20 15.15
N SER A 191 15.16 -2.38 15.46
CA SER A 191 15.85 -3.67 15.36
C SER A 191 14.89 -4.67 14.73
N TYR A 192 15.29 -5.23 13.60
CA TYR A 192 14.55 -6.23 12.85
C TYR A 192 15.32 -7.55 12.83
N TYR A 193 14.59 -8.64 13.06
CA TYR A 193 15.14 -9.99 13.00
C TYR A 193 14.16 -10.91 12.29
N TYR A 194 14.67 -11.68 11.34
CA TYR A 194 13.96 -12.77 10.72
C TYR A 194 14.85 -14.01 10.69
N LYS A 195 14.25 -15.17 10.91
CA LYS A 195 14.90 -16.46 10.72
C LYS A 195 13.94 -17.46 10.09
N ASN A 196 14.34 -18.02 8.96
CA ASN A 196 13.73 -19.21 8.40
C ASN A 196 14.30 -20.44 9.12
N LEU A 197 13.44 -21.21 9.77
CA LEU A 197 13.81 -22.43 10.51
C LEU A 197 14.05 -23.62 9.58
N ASN A 198 13.49 -23.61 8.37
CA ASN A 198 13.68 -24.67 7.38
C ASN A 198 15.04 -24.56 6.68
N THR A 199 15.44 -23.34 6.30
CA THR A 199 16.70 -23.10 5.56
C THR A 199 17.85 -22.59 6.44
N GLY A 200 17.55 -22.08 7.64
CA GLY A 200 18.51 -21.40 8.51
C GLY A 200 18.83 -19.96 8.10
N ARG A 201 18.31 -19.47 6.95
CA ARG A 201 18.50 -18.08 6.49
C ARG A 201 18.07 -17.12 7.59
N THR A 202 18.95 -16.17 7.92
CA THR A 202 18.72 -15.18 8.97
C THR A 202 18.95 -13.79 8.40
N ILE A 203 18.07 -12.85 8.74
CA ILE A 203 18.19 -11.42 8.44
C ILE A 203 18.24 -10.67 9.76
N LYS A 204 19.19 -9.76 9.89
CA LYS A 204 19.31 -8.84 11.03
C LYS A 204 19.53 -7.45 10.47
N LYS A 205 18.63 -6.53 10.76
CA LYS A 205 18.79 -5.11 10.43
C LYS A 205 18.62 -4.29 11.70
N SER A 206 19.40 -3.23 11.83
CA SER A 206 19.19 -2.23 12.87
C SER A 206 19.67 -0.88 12.34
N GLY A 207 18.99 0.17 12.77
CA GLY A 207 19.23 1.49 12.22
C GLY A 207 18.33 2.53 12.82
N ARG A 208 18.22 3.66 12.12
CA ARG A 208 17.16 4.62 12.35
C ARG A 208 16.12 4.46 11.24
N GLY A 209 14.90 4.88 11.53
CA GLY A 209 13.83 4.90 10.56
C GLY A 209 13.43 6.32 10.24
N ARG A 210 12.84 6.47 9.07
CA ARG A 210 12.10 7.68 8.67
C ARG A 210 10.62 7.49 9.04
N GLU A 211 9.90 8.59 9.19
CA GLU A 211 8.46 8.49 9.43
C GLU A 211 7.75 7.83 8.24
N ALA A 212 6.82 6.91 8.50
CA ALA A 212 5.94 6.37 7.47
C ALA A 212 4.83 7.38 7.14
N ASN A 213 5.12 8.31 6.23
CA ASN A 213 4.15 9.26 5.69
C ASN A 213 4.09 9.17 4.16
N LYS A 214 3.10 9.84 3.56
CA LYS A 214 2.81 9.69 2.13
C LYS A 214 3.97 10.10 1.22
N TYR A 215 4.76 11.08 1.63
CA TYR A 215 5.93 11.53 0.87
C TYR A 215 7.06 10.50 0.97
N ASN A 216 7.44 10.10 2.18
CA ASN A 216 8.54 9.17 2.39
C ASN A 216 8.27 7.79 1.76
N VAL A 217 7.03 7.31 1.82
CA VAL A 217 6.65 6.05 1.19
C VAL A 217 6.71 6.16 -0.33
N TYR A 218 6.15 7.22 -0.91
CA TYR A 218 6.18 7.43 -2.36
C TYR A 218 7.61 7.53 -2.91
N GLU A 219 8.48 8.32 -2.27
CA GLU A 219 9.88 8.45 -2.70
C GLU A 219 10.62 7.10 -2.63
N GLU A 220 10.39 6.30 -1.59
CA GLU A 220 11.00 4.97 -1.50
C GLU A 220 10.50 4.01 -2.58
N LEU A 221 9.21 4.06 -2.93
CA LEU A 221 8.65 3.27 -4.04
C LEU A 221 9.27 3.70 -5.37
N LYS A 222 9.39 5.00 -5.59
CA LYS A 222 10.01 5.59 -6.77
C LYS A 222 11.47 5.17 -6.93
N GLU A 223 12.25 5.26 -5.86
CA GLU A 223 13.65 4.80 -5.86
C GLU A 223 13.77 3.31 -6.18
N LYS A 224 12.83 2.48 -5.72
CA LYS A 224 12.80 1.05 -6.03
C LYS A 224 12.45 0.77 -7.48
N TYR A 225 11.47 1.48 -8.01
CA TYR A 225 11.07 1.34 -9.41
C TYR A 225 12.23 1.68 -10.35
N ASN A 226 12.93 2.79 -10.10
CA ASN A 226 14.09 3.16 -10.91
C ASN A 226 15.19 2.08 -10.88
N LYS A 227 15.46 1.46 -9.72
CA LYS A 227 16.42 0.34 -9.63
C LYS A 227 15.98 -0.88 -10.44
N MET A 228 14.68 -1.12 -10.57
CA MET A 228 14.15 -2.21 -11.38
C MET A 228 14.17 -1.90 -12.88
N GLU A 229 14.14 -0.64 -13.29
CA GLU A 229 14.39 -0.26 -14.69
C GLU A 229 15.88 -0.40 -15.02
N ASP A 230 16.75 0.07 -14.13
CA ASP A 230 18.20 -0.05 -14.31
C ASP A 230 18.67 -1.52 -14.41
N ASP A 231 17.99 -2.47 -13.75
CA ASP A 231 18.30 -3.91 -13.80
C ASP A 231 17.77 -4.60 -15.08
N ASP A 232 16.64 -4.15 -15.63
CA ASP A 232 16.04 -4.70 -16.86
C ASP A 232 16.85 -4.29 -18.12
N ASP A 233 17.52 -3.13 -18.08
CA ASP A 233 18.32 -2.60 -19.20
C ASP A 233 19.65 -3.37 -19.43
N TRP A 234 20.01 -4.34 -18.57
CA TRP A 234 21.22 -5.17 -18.75
C TRP A 234 21.01 -6.49 -19.50
N ASP A 235 19.77 -6.81 -19.88
CA ASP A 235 19.46 -8.02 -20.64
C ASP A 235 19.51 -7.81 -22.18
N ASP A 236 19.83 -6.60 -22.66
CA ASP A 236 19.84 -6.23 -24.10
C ASP A 236 21.24 -5.83 -24.64
N ASP A 237 22.33 -6.27 -24.01
CA ASP A 237 23.70 -6.06 -24.53
C ASP A 237 24.50 -7.38 -24.55
N HIS A 238 24.10 -8.31 -25.41
CA HIS A 238 25.01 -9.33 -25.94
C HIS A 238 24.59 -9.85 -27.32
N ASP A 239 24.32 -8.93 -28.26
CA ASP A 239 24.48 -9.20 -29.69
C ASP A 239 25.67 -8.38 -30.24
N ASP A 240 26.39 -8.99 -31.17
CA ASP A 240 27.68 -8.64 -31.79
C ASP A 240 28.90 -9.14 -31.01
N TRP A 241 29.76 -10.02 -31.55
CA TRP A 241 30.29 -10.02 -32.92
C TRP A 241 30.46 -11.45 -33.46
N ASP A 242 29.93 -11.70 -34.66
CA ASP A 242 30.67 -12.46 -35.68
C ASP A 242 30.31 -11.85 -37.06
N ASP A 243 31.23 -11.01 -37.53
CA ASP A 243 31.43 -10.66 -38.94
C ASP A 243 31.50 -11.96 -39.77
N ASP A 244 30.66 -12.08 -40.80
CA ASP A 244 31.09 -12.52 -42.14
C ASP A 244 29.90 -12.48 -43.13
N ASP A 245 29.99 -11.52 -44.05
CA ASP A 245 29.65 -11.59 -45.47
C ASP A 245 28.34 -12.30 -45.93
N LYS A 246 27.38 -11.52 -46.45
CA LYS A 246 27.07 -11.49 -47.89
C LYS A 246 25.88 -10.59 -48.28
N TYR A 247 26.13 -9.86 -49.37
CA TYR A 247 25.18 -9.21 -50.28
C TYR A 247 23.94 -10.07 -50.59
N ASP A 248 22.75 -9.46 -50.65
CA ASP A 248 22.13 -9.10 -51.94
C ASP A 248 20.89 -8.20 -51.73
N ASP A 249 20.73 -7.29 -52.68
CA ASP A 249 19.68 -6.28 -52.85
C ASP A 249 18.24 -6.83 -52.90
N ASP A 250 17.27 -5.96 -52.62
CA ASP A 250 15.97 -5.74 -53.30
C ASP A 250 14.92 -5.26 -52.26
N ASP A 251 14.62 -3.97 -52.08
CA ASP A 251 13.81 -3.05 -52.90
C ASP A 251 12.26 -3.22 -52.67
N TRP A 252 11.52 -2.10 -52.61
CA TRP A 252 10.03 -1.92 -52.56
C TRP A 252 9.34 -2.09 -51.18
N ASP A 253 8.41 -1.26 -50.70
CA ASP A 253 7.72 -0.06 -51.21
C ASP A 253 7.00 0.66 -50.04
N GLU A 254 6.74 1.96 -50.21
CA GLU A 254 5.84 2.79 -49.42
C GLU A 254 4.39 2.27 -49.47
N ASP A 255 3.61 2.45 -48.40
CA ASP A 255 2.24 2.98 -48.56
C ASP A 255 1.64 3.51 -47.25
N GLU A 256 0.92 4.59 -47.44
CA GLU A 256 0.31 5.51 -46.48
C GLU A 256 -1.06 5.03 -45.93
N ASN A 257 -1.63 5.87 -45.04
CA ASN A 257 -3.06 6.08 -44.77
C ASN A 257 -3.73 5.05 -43.82
N ASP A 258 -4.69 5.39 -42.96
CA ASP A 258 -5.46 6.61 -42.77
C ASP A 258 -6.20 6.55 -41.41
N ASP A 259 -6.55 7.76 -40.96
CA ASP A 259 -7.52 8.24 -39.98
C ASP A 259 -8.66 7.35 -39.39
N ASN A 260 -9.06 7.82 -38.21
CA ASN A 260 -10.41 7.84 -37.60
C ASN A 260 -10.98 6.57 -36.95
N SER A 261 -11.18 6.66 -35.63
CA SER A 261 -12.54 6.56 -35.08
C SER A 261 -12.60 7.23 -33.71
N ASP A 262 -13.31 8.36 -33.66
CA ASP A 262 -14.03 8.80 -32.47
C ASP A 262 -14.89 7.63 -31.95
N ASN A 263 -14.87 7.41 -30.64
CA ASN A 263 -16.02 6.85 -29.93
C ASN A 263 -16.07 7.47 -28.54
N ASP A 264 -17.01 8.40 -28.40
CA ASP A 264 -17.69 8.72 -27.15
C ASP A 264 -18.15 7.42 -26.49
N ASP A 265 -17.64 7.09 -25.31
CA ASP A 265 -18.34 6.22 -24.39
C ASP A 265 -18.27 6.78 -22.98
N ASN A 266 -19.43 7.27 -22.52
CA ASN A 266 -19.74 7.50 -21.11
C ASN A 266 -19.52 6.19 -20.35
N ASN A 267 -18.29 5.99 -19.89
CA ASN A 267 -17.90 4.82 -19.15
C ASN A 267 -18.31 5.03 -17.69
N ASP A 268 -19.54 4.67 -17.37
CA ASP A 268 -19.97 4.40 -15.99
C ASP A 268 -19.26 3.09 -15.58
N ILE A 269 -17.94 3.18 -15.38
CA ILE A 269 -17.07 2.05 -15.10
C ILE A 269 -17.50 1.48 -13.76
N ASN A 270 -18.12 0.29 -13.79
CA ASN A 270 -18.45 -0.45 -12.60
C ASN A 270 -17.16 -1.11 -12.04
N VAL A 271 -16.18 -0.30 -11.59
CA VAL A 271 -14.87 -0.76 -11.09
C VAL A 271 -15.02 -1.51 -9.78
N LYS A 272 -15.00 -2.85 -9.80
CA LYS A 272 -15.11 -3.65 -8.58
C LYS A 272 -13.78 -3.65 -7.82
N LEU A 273 -13.47 -2.55 -7.12
CA LEU A 273 -12.31 -2.45 -6.23
C LEU A 273 -12.44 -3.44 -5.05
N ASP A 274 -11.61 -4.46 -5.06
CA ASP A 274 -11.59 -5.52 -4.03
C ASP A 274 -10.20 -6.17 -3.96
N LEU A 275 -9.22 -5.38 -3.51
CA LEU A 275 -7.79 -5.62 -3.65
C LEU A 275 -7.21 -6.41 -2.47
N GLU A 276 -6.46 -7.44 -2.82
CA GLU A 276 -5.59 -8.19 -1.94
C GLU A 276 -4.16 -7.95 -2.42
N ILE A 277 -3.43 -7.10 -1.70
CA ILE A 277 -2.11 -6.65 -2.13
C ILE A 277 -1.07 -7.55 -1.50
N ASP A 278 -0.32 -8.27 -2.32
CA ASP A 278 0.83 -9.04 -1.93
C ASP A 278 2.10 -8.48 -2.58
N LEU A 279 3.11 -8.24 -1.75
CA LEU A 279 4.42 -7.83 -2.23
C LEU A 279 5.38 -9.02 -2.35
N SER A 280 4.97 -10.26 -2.00
CA SER A 280 5.76 -11.51 -1.95
C SER A 280 6.95 -11.51 -2.90
N ASP A 281 6.67 -11.30 -4.19
CA ASP A 281 7.60 -11.46 -5.30
C ASP A 281 8.62 -10.33 -5.53
N LEU A 282 8.40 -9.12 -4.99
CA LEU A 282 9.22 -7.96 -5.35
C LEU A 282 10.61 -7.90 -4.67
N PHE A 283 10.85 -8.72 -3.63
CA PHE A 283 12.07 -8.64 -2.79
C PHE A 283 12.62 -10.02 -2.40
N ASN A 284 12.51 -11.00 -3.30
CA ASN A 284 13.08 -12.35 -3.13
C ASN A 284 14.53 -12.43 -3.56
#